data_AF-A0A3B9R629-F1
#
_entry.id   AF-A0A3B9R629-F1
#
_cell.length_a   1.000
_cell.length_b   1.000
_cell.length_c   1.000
_cell.angle_alpha   90.00
_cell.angle_beta   90.00
_cell.angle_gamma   90.00
#
_symmetry.space_group_name_H-M   'P 1'
#
loop_
_entity.id
_entity.type
_entity.pdbx_description
1 polymer ?
#
loop_
_entity_poly.entity_id
_entity_poly.type
_entity_poly.pdbx_seq_one_letter_code
_entity_poly.pdbx_strand_id
1 'polypeptide(L)'
;MGKITFLKINGFNARDFAFRIIFSCTFFCSFQVFGLESNRFLAVSSIFQQTVENIDADNDGILNTVEDQNEDGDNNYLTNPSDSDNDGIPNYLDIDSDGDGILDNYEGQRTSAYVAPSGIDNNNNGLDDAYEGAYGFGIIPINSDRSAIPDYLDIDSDIDGIRDNVESQPYLNYVAPSGIDANQNGLDDAYEGSFGFGIIPINSDSDQYPDYRDFDSDNDGIKDKVEAQTSEGYIPPIGDNDQNGIDDSYEMGLIPIDTDGDGIPDFHDIDSDNDGILDNYEAQSTAGYVAPDGIDSTRDGLDEVYGQGGIEPQYNTDGDTKPDYRDIDSDNDGIPDNVEGQPTNGYVPPSGLDTDMDGLDDAYEGTGNQGVEMTNTDSDEEPDYRDLDSDNDLVPDDNEGNDFNFDGVPDQTYTGVDTDGDGLDDGYEGSDVNDGFDVNDEIDDPANDLPDTDGTEDVN
;
A
#
# COMPACT_ATOMS: atom_id res chain seq x y z
N MET A 1 24.38 44.57 50.14
CA MET A 1 22.92 44.46 50.34
C MET A 1 22.57 43.02 49.95
N GLY A 2 22.57 42.03 50.86
CA GLY A 2 21.43 41.56 51.68
C GLY A 2 20.43 40.80 50.78
N LYS A 3 20.00 39.54 50.97
CA LYS A 3 19.98 38.54 52.05
C LYS A 3 19.85 37.15 51.37
N ILE A 4 20.38 36.07 51.97
CA ILE A 4 19.88 34.71 51.72
C ILE A 4 19.43 34.14 53.07
N THR A 5 18.19 33.67 53.11
CA THR A 5 17.50 33.15 54.30
C THR A 5 17.55 31.63 54.24
N PHE A 6 18.17 30.96 55.22
CA PHE A 6 18.11 29.51 55.36
C PHE A 6 16.97 29.11 56.29
N LEU A 7 16.10 28.23 55.81
CA LEU A 7 15.07 27.56 56.58
C LEU A 7 15.74 26.50 57.47
N LYS A 8 15.42 26.52 58.77
CA LYS A 8 15.91 25.57 59.78
C LYS A 8 14.84 24.51 60.01
N ILE A 9 15.14 23.24 59.74
CA ILE A 9 14.39 22.11 60.29
C ILE A 9 15.36 21.23 61.06
N ASN A 10 15.07 21.08 62.36
CA ASN A 10 15.85 20.29 63.31
C ASN A 10 15.53 18.80 63.13
N GLY A 11 16.56 17.97 63.00
CA GLY A 11 16.47 16.51 63.05
C GLY A 11 17.83 15.91 63.37
N PHE A 12 18.05 15.67 64.66
CA PHE A 12 19.27 15.18 65.29
C PHE A 12 19.58 13.72 64.90
N ASN A 13 20.81 13.41 64.49
CA ASN A 13 21.74 12.62 65.33
C ASN A 13 23.14 12.53 64.72
N ALA A 14 24.12 12.88 65.55
CA ALA A 14 25.54 12.85 65.27
C ALA A 14 26.19 11.53 65.75
N ARG A 15 27.24 11.11 65.04
CA ARG A 15 28.44 10.33 65.46
C ARG A 15 29.15 9.91 64.16
N ASP A 16 30.41 10.17 63.86
CA ASP A 16 31.52 10.81 64.55
C ASP A 16 32.48 11.36 63.48
N PHE A 17 33.16 12.45 63.82
CA PHE A 17 34.19 13.14 63.04
C PHE A 17 35.55 12.41 63.14
N ALA A 18 36.29 12.25 62.04
CA ALA A 18 37.77 12.31 62.08
C ALA A 18 38.40 12.53 60.68
N PHE A 19 38.82 13.78 60.45
CA PHE A 19 40.01 14.28 59.75
C PHE A 19 40.68 13.48 58.60
N ARG A 20 40.77 14.15 57.44
CA ARG A 20 41.76 13.93 56.37
C ARG A 20 43.20 14.19 56.86
N ILE A 21 44.15 13.36 56.43
CA ILE A 21 45.55 13.76 56.16
C ILE A 21 46.02 13.05 54.88
N ILE A 22 46.39 13.83 53.87
CA ILE A 22 47.12 13.39 52.66
C ILE A 22 48.61 13.44 52.99
N PHE A 23 49.35 12.37 52.69
CA PHE A 23 50.80 12.44 52.51
C PHE A 23 51.24 11.51 51.37
N SER A 24 51.80 12.15 50.34
CA SER A 24 52.61 11.55 49.28
C SER A 24 54.00 11.24 49.82
N CYS A 25 54.56 10.05 49.55
CA CYS A 25 55.91 9.89 48.97
C CYS A 25 56.27 8.41 48.77
N THR A 26 56.86 8.12 47.62
CA THR A 26 57.43 6.85 47.14
C THR A 26 58.64 6.37 47.94
N PHE A 27 58.79 5.05 48.12
CA PHE A 27 60.12 4.43 48.26
C PHE A 27 60.12 2.96 47.80
N PHE A 28 60.94 2.66 46.79
CA PHE A 28 61.32 1.32 46.37
C PHE A 28 62.24 0.69 47.40
N CYS A 29 61.97 -0.56 47.81
CA CYS A 29 63.00 -1.42 48.39
C CYS A 29 62.69 -2.88 48.05
N SER A 30 63.59 -3.49 47.29
CA SER A 30 63.61 -4.90 46.89
C SER A 30 63.90 -5.81 48.09
N PHE A 31 63.23 -6.96 48.24
CA PHE A 31 63.84 -8.18 48.78
C PHE A 31 63.01 -9.44 48.44
N GLN A 32 63.70 -10.57 48.51
CA GLN A 32 63.54 -11.83 47.78
C GLN A 32 62.31 -12.70 48.11
N VAL A 33 61.94 -13.49 47.10
CA VAL A 33 61.01 -14.64 47.10
C VAL A 33 61.51 -15.77 48.00
N PHE A 34 60.64 -16.31 48.86
CA PHE A 34 60.51 -17.75 49.18
C PHE A 34 59.22 -18.02 49.97
N GLY A 35 58.41 -18.99 49.52
CA GLY A 35 57.42 -19.70 50.36
C GLY A 35 55.96 -19.59 49.91
N LEU A 36 55.42 -20.70 49.38
CA LEU A 36 53.99 -20.95 49.23
C LEU A 36 53.27 -20.85 50.58
N GLU A 37 52.11 -20.19 50.63
CA GLU A 37 50.81 -20.85 50.79
C GLU A 37 49.62 -19.86 50.70
N SER A 38 48.53 -20.35 50.12
CA SER A 38 47.29 -19.66 49.76
C SER A 38 46.61 -18.89 50.88
N ASN A 39 46.17 -17.66 50.60
CA ASN A 39 44.75 -17.27 50.53
C ASN A 39 44.57 -15.74 50.60
N ARG A 40 43.74 -15.24 49.66
CA ARG A 40 42.94 -14.01 49.73
C ARG A 40 43.69 -12.68 49.81
N PHE A 41 43.82 -12.04 48.65
CA PHE A 41 43.34 -10.67 48.37
C PHE A 41 43.93 -10.28 47.00
N LEU A 42 43.16 -10.46 45.93
CA LEU A 42 43.38 -9.65 44.73
C LEU A 42 42.20 -8.69 44.69
N ALA A 43 42.54 -7.43 44.99
CA ALA A 43 41.68 -6.31 44.71
C ALA A 43 41.40 -6.31 43.22
N VAL A 44 40.17 -6.68 42.86
CA VAL A 44 39.59 -6.25 41.60
C VAL A 44 39.44 -4.75 41.77
N SER A 45 40.42 -4.00 41.27
CA SER A 45 40.23 -2.61 40.90
C SER A 45 39.01 -2.62 40.00
N SER A 46 37.88 -2.13 40.52
CA SER A 46 36.66 -1.88 39.77
C SER A 46 37.02 -0.99 38.57
N ILE A 47 37.29 -1.63 37.43
CA ILE A 47 37.03 -1.01 36.15
C ILE A 47 35.50 -1.03 36.08
N PHE A 48 34.89 0.02 36.61
CA PHE A 48 33.51 0.36 36.28
C PHE A 48 33.62 0.95 34.87
N GLN A 49 33.77 0.07 33.88
CA GLN A 49 33.38 0.42 32.53
C GLN A 49 31.86 0.37 32.64
N GLN A 50 31.24 1.54 32.78
CA GLN A 50 29.85 1.68 32.44
C GLN A 50 29.80 1.33 30.96
N THR A 51 29.54 0.06 30.66
CA THR A 51 28.98 -0.32 29.38
C THR A 51 27.70 0.48 29.33
N VAL A 52 27.67 1.52 28.50
CA VAL A 52 26.39 2.05 28.08
C VAL A 52 25.74 0.84 27.42
N GLU A 53 24.64 0.39 28.02
CA GLU A 53 23.85 -0.71 27.46
C GLU A 53 23.45 -0.24 26.07
N ASN A 54 23.69 -1.07 25.05
CA ASN A 54 23.17 -0.75 23.73
C ASN A 54 21.64 -0.81 23.84
N ILE A 55 20.95 0.28 23.53
CA ILE A 55 19.49 0.40 23.68
C ILE A 55 18.73 0.20 22.37
N ASP A 56 19.45 0.06 21.26
CA ASP A 56 18.98 -0.05 19.87
C ASP A 56 20.04 -0.90 19.14
N ALA A 57 19.80 -2.22 19.05
CA ALA A 57 20.87 -3.17 18.78
C ALA A 57 21.12 -3.44 17.30
N ASP A 58 20.08 -3.43 16.48
CA ASP A 58 20.07 -3.42 15.01
C ASP A 58 20.36 -2.04 14.41
N ASN A 59 20.18 -0.95 15.16
CA ASN A 59 20.36 0.45 14.73
C ASN A 59 19.28 0.94 13.74
N ASP A 60 18.06 0.42 13.85
CA ASP A 60 16.89 0.86 13.07
C ASP A 60 16.24 2.13 13.67
N GLY A 61 16.58 2.48 14.91
CA GLY A 61 16.07 3.65 15.63
C GLY A 61 14.85 3.38 16.50
N ILE A 62 14.26 2.18 16.43
CA ILE A 62 13.35 1.63 17.43
C ILE A 62 14.21 1.17 18.62
N LEU A 63 13.63 1.16 19.83
CA LEU A 63 14.39 0.78 21.03
C LEU A 63 14.14 -0.70 21.31
N ASN A 64 15.16 -1.42 21.78
CA ASN A 64 15.04 -2.83 22.17
C ASN A 64 13.87 -3.12 23.13
N THR A 65 13.49 -2.14 23.96
CA THR A 65 12.39 -2.23 24.91
C THR A 65 11.00 -1.95 24.33
N VAL A 66 10.94 -1.41 23.11
CA VAL A 66 9.74 -1.17 22.31
C VAL A 66 9.47 -2.40 21.43
N GLU A 67 10.51 -3.01 20.87
CA GLU A 67 10.40 -4.21 20.02
C GLU A 67 10.07 -5.47 20.81
N ASP A 68 10.47 -5.53 22.08
CA ASP A 68 9.97 -6.56 23.00
C ASP A 68 8.52 -6.27 23.40
N GLN A 69 7.58 -7.01 22.81
CA GLN A 69 6.16 -6.96 23.16
C GLN A 69 5.89 -7.47 24.59
N ASN A 70 6.91 -8.01 25.28
CA ASN A 70 6.90 -8.41 26.69
C ASN A 70 5.80 -9.46 26.97
N GLU A 71 5.69 -10.45 26.08
CA GLU A 71 4.73 -11.53 26.18
C GLU A 71 4.87 -12.35 27.48
N ASP A 72 6.10 -12.45 28.01
CA ASP A 72 6.39 -13.18 29.25
C ASP A 72 6.20 -12.34 30.53
N GLY A 73 5.99 -11.04 30.38
CA GLY A 73 5.60 -10.09 31.43
C GLY A 73 6.74 -9.64 32.36
N ASP A 74 8.00 -9.86 32.02
CA ASP A 74 9.15 -9.48 32.85
C ASP A 74 9.82 -8.13 32.49
N ASN A 75 9.42 -7.53 31.37
CA ASN A 75 9.89 -6.26 30.78
C ASN A 75 11.41 -6.27 30.51
N ASN A 76 11.91 -7.39 29.98
CA ASN A 76 13.32 -7.57 29.67
C ASN A 76 13.49 -8.30 28.34
N TYR A 77 13.81 -7.51 27.31
CA TYR A 77 14.14 -7.96 25.94
C TYR A 77 15.23 -9.05 25.86
N LEU A 78 16.00 -9.30 26.92
CA LEU A 78 17.00 -10.38 26.94
C LEU A 78 16.44 -11.75 27.35
N THR A 79 15.17 -11.85 27.74
CA THR A 79 14.55 -13.07 28.24
C THR A 79 13.26 -13.37 27.50
N ASN A 80 13.31 -14.41 26.64
CA ASN A 80 12.21 -14.76 25.72
C ASN A 80 11.72 -13.53 24.92
N PRO A 81 12.61 -12.87 24.17
CA PRO A 81 12.21 -11.77 23.31
C PRO A 81 11.17 -12.22 22.27
N SER A 82 10.37 -11.27 21.81
CA SER A 82 9.54 -11.40 20.61
C SER A 82 10.39 -11.68 19.37
N ASP A 83 9.80 -12.40 18.43
CA ASP A 83 10.35 -12.94 17.18
C ASP A 83 9.13 -13.14 16.26
N SER A 84 8.76 -12.09 15.53
CA SER A 84 7.46 -11.96 14.85
C SER A 84 7.37 -12.90 13.63
N ASP A 85 8.36 -12.88 12.75
CA ASP A 85 8.42 -13.73 11.56
C ASP A 85 8.89 -15.18 11.85
N ASN A 86 9.38 -15.44 13.07
CA ASN A 86 9.89 -16.73 13.54
C ASN A 86 11.14 -17.23 12.78
N ASP A 87 11.98 -16.35 12.26
CA ASP A 87 13.24 -16.72 11.60
C ASP A 87 14.35 -17.12 12.61
N GLY A 88 14.16 -16.77 13.89
CA GLY A 88 15.07 -17.04 15.00
C GLY A 88 16.02 -15.88 15.35
N ILE A 89 15.85 -14.72 14.71
CA ILE A 89 16.41 -13.42 15.04
C ILE A 89 15.31 -12.67 15.83
N PRO A 90 15.55 -12.34 17.11
CA PRO A 90 14.55 -11.58 17.85
C PRO A 90 14.40 -10.17 17.29
N ASN A 91 13.19 -9.60 17.29
CA ASN A 91 12.85 -8.29 16.69
C ASN A 91 13.89 -7.20 17.02
N TYR A 92 14.34 -7.06 18.29
CA TYR A 92 15.39 -6.09 18.69
C TYR A 92 16.80 -6.30 18.10
N LEU A 93 16.97 -7.26 17.21
CA LEU A 93 18.19 -7.56 16.46
C LEU A 93 17.91 -7.75 14.97
N ASP A 94 16.64 -7.66 14.59
CA ASP A 94 16.14 -7.79 13.24
C ASP A 94 16.03 -6.38 12.62
N ILE A 95 16.12 -6.26 11.30
CA ILE A 95 15.89 -4.98 10.60
C ILE A 95 14.61 -5.00 9.75
N ASP A 96 13.94 -6.15 9.69
CA ASP A 96 12.76 -6.51 8.88
C ASP A 96 11.98 -7.56 9.70
N SER A 97 11.40 -7.11 10.82
CA SER A 97 10.95 -7.97 11.92
C SER A 97 9.76 -8.88 11.58
N ASP A 98 8.97 -8.55 10.57
CA ASP A 98 7.90 -9.40 10.02
C ASP A 98 8.28 -10.12 8.72
N GLY A 99 9.48 -9.82 8.18
CA GLY A 99 10.09 -10.54 7.08
C GLY A 99 9.42 -10.28 5.74
N ASP A 100 8.77 -9.13 5.58
CA ASP A 100 8.08 -8.74 4.37
C ASP A 100 9.04 -8.11 3.33
N GLY A 101 10.19 -7.61 3.79
CA GLY A 101 11.26 -7.01 2.98
C GLY A 101 11.32 -5.49 3.03
N ILE A 102 10.34 -4.83 3.64
CA ILE A 102 10.39 -3.43 4.06
C ILE A 102 11.24 -3.37 5.35
N LEU A 103 11.80 -2.20 5.66
CA LEU A 103 12.64 -2.07 6.85
C LEU A 103 11.83 -1.50 8.01
N ASP A 104 12.06 -2.01 9.22
CA ASP A 104 11.42 -1.54 10.46
C ASP A 104 11.58 -0.02 10.66
N ASN A 105 12.78 0.46 10.29
CA ASN A 105 13.14 1.87 10.33
C ASN A 105 12.21 2.74 9.44
N TYR A 106 11.74 2.18 8.34
CA TYR A 106 10.87 2.82 7.36
C TYR A 106 9.41 2.75 7.82
N GLU A 107 8.92 1.57 8.16
CA GLU A 107 7.52 1.33 8.55
C GLU A 107 7.16 2.00 9.87
N GLY A 108 8.10 2.02 10.82
CA GLY A 108 7.95 2.73 12.07
C GLY A 108 7.78 4.26 11.92
N GLN A 109 7.90 4.82 10.71
CA GLN A 109 7.86 6.25 10.43
C GLN A 109 6.88 6.66 9.33
N ARG A 110 6.45 7.93 9.38
CA ARG A 110 5.56 8.51 8.36
C ARG A 110 6.42 8.94 7.18
N THR A 111 5.99 8.67 5.96
CA THR A 111 6.69 9.12 4.74
C THR A 111 6.98 10.62 4.77
N SER A 112 5.98 11.44 5.12
CA SER A 112 6.11 12.90 5.21
C SER A 112 7.04 13.41 6.33
N ALA A 113 7.41 12.56 7.29
CA ALA A 113 8.27 12.89 8.43
C ALA A 113 9.48 11.95 8.58
N TYR A 114 9.79 11.16 7.56
CA TYR A 114 10.84 10.16 7.59
C TYR A 114 12.20 10.76 7.96
N VAL A 115 12.86 10.15 8.95
CA VAL A 115 14.20 10.49 9.39
C VAL A 115 15.12 9.31 9.10
N ALA A 116 16.00 9.49 8.12
CA ALA A 116 17.07 8.54 7.84
C ALA A 116 18.15 8.55 8.94
N PRO A 117 18.79 7.41 9.22
CA PRO A 117 19.86 7.32 10.21
C PRO A 117 21.06 8.18 9.78
N SER A 118 21.72 8.83 10.74
CA SER A 118 22.85 9.73 10.45
C SER A 118 24.22 9.03 10.45
N GLY A 119 24.29 7.81 11.01
CA GLY A 119 25.51 7.07 11.30
C GLY A 119 26.33 7.69 12.45
N ILE A 120 25.72 8.55 13.27
CA ILE A 120 26.40 9.28 14.34
C ILE A 120 25.75 8.90 15.66
N ASP A 121 26.51 8.25 16.53
CA ASP A 121 26.16 8.09 17.93
C ASP A 121 27.26 8.75 18.79
N ASN A 122 27.01 9.97 19.24
CA ASN A 122 27.99 10.73 20.02
C ASN A 122 28.09 10.24 21.46
N ASN A 123 27.00 9.66 21.99
CA ASN A 123 26.89 9.33 23.40
C ASN A 123 27.23 7.84 23.69
N ASN A 124 27.39 7.04 22.62
CA ASN A 124 27.72 5.62 22.57
C ASN A 124 26.66 4.74 23.26
N ASN A 125 25.37 5.08 23.18
CA ASN A 125 24.26 4.25 23.66
C ASN A 125 23.69 3.32 22.59
N GLY A 126 24.15 3.43 21.34
CA GLY A 126 23.74 2.65 20.18
C GLY A 126 22.53 3.19 19.44
N LEU A 127 21.76 4.10 20.04
CA LEU A 127 20.74 4.85 19.32
C LEU A 127 21.40 5.94 18.48
N ASP A 128 21.06 6.03 17.20
CA ASP A 128 21.57 7.09 16.32
C ASP A 128 21.10 8.48 16.80
N ASP A 129 22.00 9.47 16.80
CA ASP A 129 21.72 10.86 17.18
C ASP A 129 20.57 11.47 16.34
N ALA A 130 20.26 10.94 15.15
CA ALA A 130 19.09 11.31 14.34
C ALA A 130 17.77 11.08 15.09
N TYR A 131 17.73 10.03 15.91
CA TYR A 131 16.60 9.63 16.75
C TYR A 131 16.73 10.16 18.19
N GLU A 132 17.76 10.98 18.46
CA GLU A 132 17.97 11.67 19.73
C GLU A 132 17.67 13.18 19.63
N GLY A 133 16.73 13.68 20.43
CA GLY A 133 16.70 15.12 20.75
C GLY A 133 15.34 15.79 20.76
N ALA A 134 15.16 16.82 19.91
CA ALA A 134 14.01 17.74 19.98
C ALA A 134 12.66 17.09 19.65
N TYR A 135 12.68 15.84 19.18
CA TYR A 135 11.56 15.08 18.63
C TYR A 135 11.21 13.82 19.42
N GLY A 136 12.09 13.35 20.31
CA GLY A 136 11.88 12.07 21.01
C GLY A 136 13.18 11.44 21.50
N PHE A 137 13.04 10.20 21.95
CA PHE A 137 14.12 9.28 22.30
C PHE A 137 13.68 7.92 21.73
N GLY A 138 14.21 7.59 20.55
CA GLY A 138 13.73 6.49 19.71
C GLY A 138 12.54 6.86 18.81
N ILE A 139 12.30 6.04 17.80
CA ILE A 139 11.10 6.04 16.96
C ILE A 139 9.91 5.60 17.81
N ILE A 140 8.75 6.21 17.56
CA ILE A 140 7.46 5.71 18.07
C ILE A 140 6.78 5.09 16.86
N PRO A 141 6.72 3.75 16.77
CA PRO A 141 6.19 3.06 15.61
C PRO A 141 4.77 3.51 15.25
N ILE A 142 4.48 3.48 13.96
CA ILE A 142 3.15 3.74 13.43
C ILE A 142 2.33 2.45 13.52
N ASN A 143 1.03 2.66 13.47
CA ASN A 143 0.04 1.60 13.40
C ASN A 143 -1.11 2.20 12.57
N SER A 144 -1.20 1.77 11.31
CA SER A 144 -2.08 2.31 10.27
C SER A 144 -3.53 1.93 10.51
N ASP A 145 -3.81 0.63 10.65
CA ASP A 145 -5.13 0.07 10.88
C ASP A 145 -5.68 0.24 12.34
N ARG A 146 -4.81 0.67 13.26
CA ARG A 146 -5.07 0.85 14.71
C ARG A 146 -5.30 -0.46 15.47
N SER A 147 -4.70 -1.56 15.01
CA SER A 147 -4.68 -2.84 15.70
C SER A 147 -3.77 -2.84 16.94
N ALA A 148 -3.39 -4.04 17.39
CA ALA A 148 -2.41 -4.22 18.45
C ALA A 148 -0.97 -4.34 17.93
N ILE A 149 -0.80 -4.57 16.63
CA ILE A 149 0.47 -4.86 15.96
C ILE A 149 0.88 -3.57 15.22
N PRO A 150 2.03 -2.94 15.53
CA PRO A 150 2.51 -1.79 14.77
C PRO A 150 3.00 -2.22 13.37
N ASP A 151 2.97 -1.29 12.39
CA ASP A 151 3.27 -1.57 10.97
C ASP A 151 4.51 -2.45 10.78
N TYR A 152 5.65 -2.14 11.39
CA TYR A 152 6.90 -2.93 11.26
C TYR A 152 6.86 -4.40 11.75
N LEU A 153 5.72 -4.84 12.27
CA LEU A 153 5.46 -6.21 12.71
C LEU A 153 4.22 -6.80 12.04
N ASP A 154 3.61 -6.08 11.10
CA ASP A 154 2.30 -6.32 10.52
C ASP A 154 2.45 -6.54 9.01
N ILE A 155 2.01 -7.70 8.52
CA ILE A 155 2.25 -8.11 7.12
C ILE A 155 1.14 -7.69 6.13
N ASP A 156 0.13 -6.97 6.64
CA ASP A 156 -1.09 -6.48 5.97
C ASP A 156 -1.54 -5.20 6.72
N SER A 157 -0.69 -4.16 6.66
CA SER A 157 -0.72 -2.97 7.51
C SER A 157 -2.00 -2.13 7.38
N ASP A 158 -2.68 -2.21 6.25
CA ASP A 158 -3.93 -1.51 5.93
C ASP A 158 -5.17 -2.43 5.99
N ILE A 159 -4.98 -3.73 6.27
CA ILE A 159 -6.01 -4.78 6.44
C ILE A 159 -6.91 -5.02 5.21
N ASP A 160 -6.38 -4.80 4.01
CA ASP A 160 -7.08 -5.07 2.77
C ASP A 160 -7.00 -6.57 2.36
N GLY A 161 -6.04 -7.32 2.89
CA GLY A 161 -5.80 -8.73 2.60
C GLY A 161 -4.79 -9.01 1.49
N ILE A 162 -4.30 -7.97 0.81
CA ILE A 162 -3.03 -7.98 0.10
C ILE A 162 -1.93 -7.97 1.18
N ARG A 163 -0.68 -8.17 0.79
CA ARG A 163 0.43 -8.19 1.76
C ARG A 163 1.33 -7.02 1.44
N ASP A 164 1.90 -6.42 2.47
CA ASP A 164 2.74 -5.23 2.35
C ASP A 164 3.87 -5.40 1.33
N ASN A 165 4.42 -6.61 1.24
CA ASN A 165 5.46 -6.94 0.27
C ASN A 165 5.00 -6.96 -1.21
N VAL A 166 3.72 -7.24 -1.45
CA VAL A 166 3.06 -7.21 -2.77
C VAL A 166 2.73 -5.78 -3.13
N GLU A 167 2.06 -5.03 -2.24
CA GLU A 167 1.70 -3.62 -2.46
C GLU A 167 2.93 -2.74 -2.63
N SER A 168 4.01 -3.01 -1.89
CA SER A 168 5.23 -2.19 -1.96
C SER A 168 6.06 -2.37 -3.24
N GLN A 169 5.61 -3.18 -4.21
CA GLN A 169 6.37 -3.50 -5.42
C GLN A 169 5.54 -3.41 -6.70
N PRO A 170 6.15 -3.05 -7.84
CA PRO A 170 5.46 -3.12 -9.13
C PRO A 170 5.22 -4.58 -9.54
N TYR A 171 4.02 -4.88 -10.04
CA TYR A 171 3.59 -6.24 -10.38
C TYR A 171 4.48 -6.93 -11.43
N LEU A 172 4.78 -6.28 -12.56
CA LEU A 172 5.64 -6.84 -13.62
C LEU A 172 7.10 -7.15 -13.20
N ASN A 173 7.59 -6.53 -12.12
CA ASN A 173 8.96 -6.74 -11.62
C ASN A 173 8.98 -7.20 -10.16
N TYR A 174 7.90 -7.81 -9.69
CA TYR A 174 7.78 -8.33 -8.33
C TYR A 174 8.95 -9.27 -7.98
N VAL A 175 9.59 -8.99 -6.85
CA VAL A 175 10.66 -9.81 -6.29
C VAL A 175 10.10 -10.60 -5.11
N ALA A 176 9.94 -11.90 -5.29
CA ALA A 176 9.58 -12.81 -4.20
C ALA A 176 10.77 -13.04 -3.24
N PRO A 177 10.51 -13.27 -1.94
CA PRO A 177 11.56 -13.58 -0.96
C PRO A 177 12.28 -14.89 -1.33
N SER A 178 13.58 -14.96 -1.07
CA SER A 178 14.41 -16.12 -1.42
C SER A 178 14.45 -17.20 -0.33
N GLY A 179 14.04 -16.86 0.90
CA GLY A 179 14.19 -17.66 2.12
C GLY A 179 15.65 -17.81 2.56
N ILE A 180 16.50 -16.84 2.18
CA ILE A 180 17.93 -16.86 2.47
C ILE A 180 18.30 -15.52 3.08
N ASP A 181 18.71 -15.56 4.34
CA ASP A 181 19.50 -14.49 4.95
C ASP A 181 20.92 -15.02 5.20
N ALA A 182 21.86 -14.61 4.35
CA ALA A 182 23.24 -15.05 4.46
C ALA A 182 24.01 -14.35 5.58
N ASN A 183 23.56 -13.16 5.99
CA ASN A 183 24.31 -12.25 6.84
C ASN A 183 23.75 -12.18 8.28
N GLN A 184 22.56 -12.72 8.50
CA GLN A 184 21.87 -12.87 9.79
C GLN A 184 21.48 -11.51 10.38
N ASN A 185 20.92 -10.64 9.53
CA ASN A 185 20.32 -9.36 9.90
C ASN A 185 18.79 -9.36 9.81
N GLY A 186 18.15 -10.45 9.38
CA GLY A 186 16.70 -10.59 9.27
C GLY A 186 16.17 -10.31 7.86
N LEU A 187 16.69 -9.27 7.21
CA LEU A 187 16.33 -8.96 5.82
C LEU A 187 16.75 -10.06 4.83
N ASP A 188 15.82 -10.53 4.00
CA ASP A 188 16.09 -11.54 2.96
C ASP A 188 17.09 -11.03 1.90
N ASP A 189 18.03 -11.89 1.48
CA ASP A 189 19.05 -11.63 0.45
C ASP A 189 18.43 -11.13 -0.88
N ALA A 190 17.16 -11.45 -1.16
CA ALA A 190 16.40 -10.96 -2.31
C ALA A 190 16.29 -9.43 -2.33
N TYR A 191 16.17 -8.81 -1.15
CA TYR A 191 15.93 -7.38 -0.96
C TYR A 191 17.21 -6.61 -0.60
N GLU A 192 18.33 -7.31 -0.37
CA GLU A 192 19.60 -6.67 -0.01
C GLU A 192 20.31 -5.99 -1.20
N GLY A 193 19.98 -6.35 -2.44
CA GLY A 193 20.70 -5.88 -3.62
C GLY A 193 22.23 -6.10 -3.51
N SER A 194 23.03 -5.02 -3.39
CA SER A 194 24.47 -5.10 -3.08
C SER A 194 24.87 -4.51 -1.72
N PHE A 195 23.92 -3.94 -0.96
CA PHE A 195 24.21 -3.14 0.25
C PHE A 195 23.14 -3.16 1.36
N GLY A 196 22.07 -3.95 1.28
CA GLY A 196 21.00 -4.04 2.31
C GLY A 196 20.11 -2.80 2.31
N PHE A 197 19.23 -2.62 1.32
CA PHE A 197 18.38 -1.42 1.23
C PHE A 197 16.91 -1.66 1.59
N GLY A 198 16.47 -2.92 1.63
CA GLY A 198 15.04 -3.25 1.70
C GLY A 198 14.30 -2.92 0.40
N ILE A 199 13.01 -3.21 0.41
CA ILE A 199 12.04 -2.69 -0.55
C ILE A 199 11.92 -1.18 -0.33
N ILE A 200 11.80 -0.44 -1.43
CA ILE A 200 11.40 0.97 -1.39
C ILE A 200 9.93 0.96 -1.81
N PRO A 201 8.98 1.16 -0.88
CA PRO A 201 7.56 1.07 -1.19
C PRO A 201 7.15 2.04 -2.30
N ILE A 202 6.24 1.56 -3.15
CA ILE A 202 5.52 2.39 -4.11
C ILE A 202 4.42 3.20 -3.40
N ASN A 203 3.92 4.20 -4.11
CA ASN A 203 2.94 5.19 -3.64
C ASN A 203 2.29 5.73 -4.91
N SER A 204 1.23 5.05 -5.33
CA SER A 204 0.65 5.13 -6.67
C SER A 204 -0.01 6.50 -6.89
N ASP A 205 -0.83 6.97 -5.94
CA ASP A 205 -1.46 8.30 -5.99
C ASP A 205 -0.53 9.48 -5.58
N SER A 206 0.73 9.19 -5.22
CA SER A 206 1.72 10.18 -4.77
C SER A 206 1.35 10.98 -3.50
N ASP A 207 0.51 10.43 -2.61
CA ASP A 207 0.08 11.10 -1.38
C ASP A 207 1.09 10.97 -0.20
N GLN A 208 0.65 10.83 1.05
CA GLN A 208 1.51 10.59 2.21
C GLN A 208 1.52 9.14 2.74
N TYR A 209 0.66 8.26 2.25
CA TYR A 209 0.54 6.84 2.61
C TYR A 209 1.06 5.99 1.44
N PRO A 210 2.23 5.35 1.56
CA PRO A 210 2.65 4.37 0.57
C PRO A 210 1.63 3.22 0.51
N ASP A 211 1.53 2.57 -0.65
CA ASP A 211 0.42 1.67 -1.01
C ASP A 211 0.12 0.63 0.08
N TYR A 212 1.14 -0.02 0.65
CA TYR A 212 0.98 -0.97 1.77
C TYR A 212 0.30 -0.44 3.05
N ARG A 213 -0.01 0.85 3.13
CA ARG A 213 -0.68 1.53 4.26
C ARG A 213 -1.84 2.39 3.82
N ASP A 214 -2.13 2.41 2.52
CA ASP A 214 -3.23 3.14 1.93
C ASP A 214 -4.39 2.16 1.73
N PHE A 215 -5.61 2.59 2.03
CA PHE A 215 -6.81 1.75 1.84
C PHE A 215 -7.43 1.91 0.43
N ASP A 216 -6.89 2.84 -0.36
CA ASP A 216 -7.35 3.32 -1.66
C ASP A 216 -6.12 3.89 -2.41
N SER A 217 -5.23 2.99 -2.85
CA SER A 217 -3.84 3.31 -3.26
C SER A 217 -3.72 4.16 -4.53
N ASP A 218 -4.72 4.13 -5.41
CA ASP A 218 -4.82 4.98 -6.62
C ASP A 218 -5.78 6.16 -6.45
N ASN A 219 -6.52 6.22 -5.33
CA ASN A 219 -7.40 7.32 -4.92
C ASN A 219 -8.60 7.52 -5.86
N ASP A 220 -9.05 6.44 -6.46
CA ASP A 220 -10.25 6.41 -7.29
C ASP A 220 -11.53 6.34 -6.41
N GLY A 221 -11.41 6.00 -5.13
CA GLY A 221 -12.50 5.94 -4.16
C GLY A 221 -13.18 4.59 -4.01
N ILE A 222 -12.77 3.59 -4.79
CA ILE A 222 -12.98 2.17 -4.51
C ILE A 222 -11.96 1.84 -3.40
N LYS A 223 -11.52 0.61 -3.23
CA LYS A 223 -10.72 0.21 -2.08
C LYS A 223 -9.96 -1.00 -2.51
N ASP A 224 -8.69 -1.06 -2.14
CA ASP A 224 -7.78 -2.11 -2.59
C ASP A 224 -8.32 -3.52 -2.30
N LYS A 225 -8.98 -3.71 -1.14
CA LYS A 225 -9.69 -4.97 -0.79
C LYS A 225 -10.76 -5.40 -1.80
N VAL A 226 -11.50 -4.44 -2.32
CA VAL A 226 -12.55 -4.61 -3.34
C VAL A 226 -11.89 -4.90 -4.68
N GLU A 227 -10.91 -4.10 -5.08
CA GLU A 227 -10.22 -4.25 -6.37
C GLU A 227 -9.38 -5.53 -6.46
N ALA A 228 -8.80 -5.99 -5.37
CA ALA A 228 -8.08 -7.26 -5.35
C ALA A 228 -8.97 -8.50 -5.61
N GLN A 229 -10.30 -8.35 -5.77
CA GLN A 229 -11.25 -9.46 -5.88
C GLN A 229 -12.38 -9.22 -6.91
N THR A 230 -12.86 -10.30 -7.54
CA THR A 230 -14.03 -10.24 -8.42
C THR A 230 -15.33 -10.36 -7.64
N SER A 231 -16.42 -9.81 -8.19
CA SER A 231 -17.77 -9.97 -7.62
C SER A 231 -18.21 -11.44 -7.52
N GLU A 232 -17.85 -12.30 -8.48
CA GLU A 232 -18.17 -13.74 -8.42
C GLU A 232 -17.29 -14.48 -7.38
N GLY A 233 -16.03 -14.07 -7.26
CA GLY A 233 -14.99 -14.70 -6.45
C GLY A 233 -14.86 -14.17 -5.02
N TYR A 234 -15.59 -13.11 -4.66
CA TYR A 234 -15.40 -12.35 -3.42
C TYR A 234 -15.33 -13.23 -2.16
N ILE A 235 -14.21 -13.10 -1.45
CA ILE A 235 -13.93 -13.82 -0.20
C ILE A 235 -14.17 -12.86 0.97
N PRO A 236 -15.24 -13.04 1.76
CA PRO A 236 -15.49 -12.20 2.91
C PRO A 236 -14.49 -12.49 4.04
N PRO A 237 -14.06 -11.46 4.79
CA PRO A 237 -13.17 -11.64 5.94
C PRO A 237 -13.86 -12.44 7.06
N ILE A 238 -13.11 -13.28 7.77
CA ILE A 238 -13.62 -14.11 8.89
C ILE A 238 -12.99 -13.76 10.24
N GLY A 239 -12.07 -12.80 10.25
CA GLY A 239 -11.30 -12.31 11.38
C GLY A 239 -9.99 -13.09 11.58
N ASP A 240 -8.96 -12.36 12.01
CA ASP A 240 -7.66 -12.88 12.41
C ASP A 240 -7.71 -13.55 13.80
N ASN A 241 -7.64 -14.89 13.84
CA ASN A 241 -7.72 -15.66 15.09
C ASN A 241 -6.37 -15.90 15.75
N ASP A 242 -5.29 -15.98 14.97
CA ASP A 242 -3.94 -16.21 15.50
C ASP A 242 -3.15 -14.92 15.75
N GLN A 243 -3.72 -13.76 15.42
CA GLN A 243 -3.17 -12.42 15.63
C GLN A 243 -1.84 -12.24 14.90
N ASN A 244 -1.78 -12.64 13.64
CA ASN A 244 -0.59 -12.55 12.80
C ASN A 244 -0.61 -11.36 11.83
N GLY A 245 -1.65 -10.50 11.87
CA GLY A 245 -1.74 -9.30 11.05
C GLY A 245 -2.66 -9.46 9.83
N ILE A 246 -2.82 -10.68 9.31
CA ILE A 246 -3.64 -10.97 8.13
C ILE A 246 -4.95 -11.69 8.51
N ASP A 247 -6.05 -11.42 7.81
CA ASP A 247 -7.30 -12.15 8.06
C ASP A 247 -7.15 -13.65 7.71
N ASP A 248 -7.69 -14.55 8.54
CA ASP A 248 -7.67 -16.01 8.30
C ASP A 248 -8.25 -16.40 6.90
N SER A 249 -9.10 -15.56 6.28
CA SER A 249 -9.59 -15.75 4.91
C SER A 249 -8.50 -15.56 3.84
N TYR A 250 -7.50 -14.75 4.14
CA TYR A 250 -6.43 -14.31 3.25
C TYR A 250 -5.06 -14.78 3.74
N GLU A 251 -4.97 -15.86 4.52
CA GLU A 251 -3.71 -16.38 5.10
C GLU A 251 -2.53 -16.48 4.11
N MET A 252 -2.79 -16.65 2.82
CA MET A 252 -1.77 -16.74 1.77
C MET A 252 -1.52 -15.42 1.01
N GLY A 253 -2.16 -14.32 1.42
CA GLY A 253 -2.37 -13.09 0.64
C GLY A 253 -3.49 -13.26 -0.40
N LEU A 254 -4.19 -12.17 -0.70
CA LEU A 254 -4.92 -12.02 -1.94
C LEU A 254 -3.93 -11.99 -3.12
N ILE A 255 -4.38 -12.45 -4.28
CA ILE A 255 -3.65 -12.27 -5.53
C ILE A 255 -4.39 -11.12 -6.22
N PRO A 256 -3.77 -9.95 -6.36
CA PRO A 256 -4.40 -8.81 -7.01
C PRO A 256 -4.89 -9.15 -8.41
N ILE A 257 -5.98 -8.51 -8.80
CA ILE A 257 -6.53 -8.56 -10.15
C ILE A 257 -5.81 -7.48 -10.97
N ASP A 258 -5.72 -7.74 -12.26
CA ASP A 258 -5.12 -6.93 -13.32
C ASP A 258 -6.06 -7.19 -14.49
N THR A 259 -7.11 -6.37 -14.56
CA THR A 259 -8.32 -6.60 -15.37
C THR A 259 -7.94 -6.60 -16.84
N ASP A 260 -7.34 -5.52 -17.32
CA ASP A 260 -6.92 -5.36 -18.72
C ASP A 260 -5.63 -6.14 -19.10
N GLY A 261 -4.85 -6.57 -18.11
CA GLY A 261 -3.61 -7.32 -18.30
C GLY A 261 -2.41 -6.48 -18.74
N ASP A 262 -2.41 -5.18 -18.49
CA ASP A 262 -1.29 -4.29 -18.82
C ASP A 262 -0.11 -4.43 -17.82
N GLY A 263 -0.39 -5.02 -16.65
CA GLY A 263 0.57 -5.27 -15.58
C GLY A 263 0.56 -4.23 -14.46
N ILE A 264 -0.43 -3.37 -14.40
CA ILE A 264 -0.86 -2.53 -13.28
C ILE A 264 -2.07 -3.22 -12.66
N PRO A 265 -1.99 -3.69 -11.41
CA PRO A 265 -3.15 -4.27 -10.76
C PRO A 265 -4.23 -3.21 -10.51
N ASP A 266 -5.51 -3.61 -10.54
CA ASP A 266 -6.69 -2.74 -10.41
C ASP A 266 -6.70 -1.81 -9.19
N PHE A 267 -5.97 -2.12 -8.11
CA PHE A 267 -5.90 -1.25 -6.92
C PHE A 267 -4.79 -0.18 -7.02
N HIS A 268 -4.08 -0.15 -8.14
CA HIS A 268 -3.08 0.86 -8.51
C HIS A 268 -3.46 1.53 -9.84
N ASP A 269 -4.68 1.27 -10.33
CA ASP A 269 -5.12 1.58 -11.68
C ASP A 269 -6.38 2.45 -11.59
N ILE A 270 -6.35 3.64 -12.20
CA ILE A 270 -7.50 4.55 -12.16
C ILE A 270 -8.54 4.30 -13.27
N ASP A 271 -8.28 3.35 -14.16
CA ASP A 271 -9.02 2.98 -15.38
C ASP A 271 -8.78 1.48 -15.64
N SER A 272 -9.35 0.63 -14.78
CA SER A 272 -9.00 -0.80 -14.65
C SER A 272 -9.22 -1.66 -15.91
N ASP A 273 -10.15 -1.27 -16.79
CA ASP A 273 -10.35 -1.92 -18.10
C ASP A 273 -9.76 -1.12 -19.28
N ASN A 274 -9.16 0.03 -18.99
CA ASN A 274 -8.36 0.86 -19.88
C ASN A 274 -9.16 1.48 -21.04
N ASP A 275 -10.46 1.62 -20.86
CA ASP A 275 -11.39 2.13 -21.86
C ASP A 275 -11.39 3.69 -21.92
N GLY A 276 -10.61 4.34 -21.05
CA GLY A 276 -10.44 5.79 -20.98
C GLY A 276 -11.48 6.48 -20.09
N ILE A 277 -12.46 5.76 -19.57
CA ILE A 277 -13.34 6.19 -18.50
C ILE A 277 -12.65 5.91 -17.16
N LEU A 278 -12.87 6.75 -16.16
CA LEU A 278 -12.22 6.55 -14.85
C LEU A 278 -13.10 5.70 -13.95
N ASP A 279 -12.49 4.79 -13.20
CA ASP A 279 -13.13 3.88 -12.24
C ASP A 279 -14.01 4.64 -11.23
N ASN A 280 -13.52 5.80 -10.75
CA ASN A 280 -14.30 6.69 -9.88
C ASN A 280 -15.67 7.07 -10.46
N TYR A 281 -15.72 7.30 -11.77
CA TYR A 281 -16.93 7.63 -12.48
C TYR A 281 -17.79 6.37 -12.64
N GLU A 282 -17.18 5.26 -13.03
CA GLU A 282 -17.91 4.06 -13.40
C GLU A 282 -18.47 3.27 -12.25
N ALA A 283 -17.75 3.19 -11.15
CA ALA A 283 -18.23 2.53 -9.95
C ALA A 283 -19.45 3.25 -9.33
N GLN A 284 -19.86 4.42 -9.85
CA GLN A 284 -21.01 5.19 -9.40
C GLN A 284 -22.12 5.31 -10.46
N SER A 285 -23.36 5.48 -9.99
CA SER A 285 -24.47 5.81 -10.88
C SER A 285 -24.44 7.28 -11.30
N THR A 286 -24.88 7.62 -12.52
CA THR A 286 -24.87 9.00 -13.02
C THR A 286 -25.63 9.98 -12.13
N ALA A 287 -26.82 9.60 -11.66
CA ALA A 287 -27.62 10.40 -10.72
C ALA A 287 -27.02 10.50 -9.30
N GLY A 288 -26.13 9.57 -8.96
CA GLY A 288 -25.51 9.39 -7.65
C GLY A 288 -24.09 9.93 -7.55
N TYR A 289 -23.47 10.26 -8.68
CA TYR A 289 -22.05 10.61 -8.78
C TYR A 289 -21.62 11.68 -7.76
N VAL A 290 -20.54 11.35 -7.06
CA VAL A 290 -19.85 12.23 -6.13
C VAL A 290 -18.38 12.26 -6.52
N ALA A 291 -17.89 13.44 -6.88
CA ALA A 291 -16.47 13.66 -7.13
C ALA A 291 -15.67 13.73 -5.82
N PRO A 292 -14.38 13.35 -5.83
CA PRO A 292 -13.51 13.47 -4.67
C PRO A 292 -13.33 14.95 -4.28
N ASP A 293 -13.16 15.23 -2.99
CA ASP A 293 -12.93 16.58 -2.46
C ASP A 293 -11.55 16.77 -1.81
N GLY A 294 -10.77 15.68 -1.71
CA GLY A 294 -9.40 15.61 -1.21
C GLY A 294 -9.31 15.72 0.31
N ILE A 295 -10.39 15.48 1.05
CA ILE A 295 -10.40 15.53 2.50
C ILE A 295 -10.26 14.12 3.07
N ASP A 296 -9.05 13.83 3.56
CA ASP A 296 -8.79 12.66 4.38
C ASP A 296 -8.63 13.07 5.88
N SER A 297 -9.74 13.03 6.61
CA SER A 297 -9.75 13.31 8.06
C SER A 297 -9.34 12.10 8.91
N THR A 298 -9.56 10.89 8.40
CA THR A 298 -9.40 9.60 9.08
C THR A 298 -7.97 9.10 9.08
N ARG A 299 -7.19 9.53 8.09
CA ARG A 299 -5.79 9.22 7.83
C ARG A 299 -5.54 7.79 7.43
N ASP A 300 -6.31 7.36 6.47
CA ASP A 300 -6.37 6.03 5.88
C ASP A 300 -6.35 6.11 4.35
N GLY A 301 -5.96 7.25 3.75
CA GLY A 301 -5.83 7.43 2.30
C GLY A 301 -7.14 7.67 1.56
N LEU A 302 -8.20 6.93 1.91
CA LEU A 302 -9.54 7.10 1.34
C LEU A 302 -10.19 8.49 1.60
N ASP A 303 -10.78 9.08 0.56
CA ASP A 303 -11.54 10.33 0.66
C ASP A 303 -12.78 10.22 1.57
N GLU A 304 -12.93 11.16 2.52
CA GLU A 304 -14.05 11.19 3.48
C GLU A 304 -15.42 11.30 2.80
N VAL A 305 -15.47 11.74 1.53
CA VAL A 305 -16.71 11.87 0.75
C VAL A 305 -17.39 10.52 0.46
N TYR A 306 -16.60 9.46 0.24
CA TYR A 306 -17.09 8.09 0.06
C TYR A 306 -17.39 7.42 1.41
N GLY A 307 -16.78 7.94 2.47
CA GLY A 307 -16.94 7.42 3.83
C GLY A 307 -16.23 6.08 4.00
N GLN A 308 -16.39 5.44 5.16
CA GLN A 308 -15.55 4.29 5.54
C GLN A 308 -15.65 3.05 4.64
N GLY A 309 -16.63 2.99 3.74
CA GLY A 309 -16.85 1.85 2.86
C GLY A 309 -16.28 2.03 1.46
N GLY A 310 -15.76 3.21 1.10
CA GLY A 310 -15.49 3.54 -0.30
C GLY A 310 -16.78 3.61 -1.13
N ILE A 311 -16.63 3.54 -2.46
CA ILE A 311 -17.72 3.40 -3.41
C ILE A 311 -18.28 1.97 -3.32
N GLU A 312 -19.33 1.81 -2.51
CA GLU A 312 -20.04 0.53 -2.34
C GLU A 312 -21.58 0.70 -2.28
N PRO A 313 -22.35 -0.15 -2.98
CA PRO A 313 -21.90 -1.15 -3.96
C PRO A 313 -21.42 -0.48 -5.26
N GLN A 314 -20.53 -1.16 -5.97
CA GLN A 314 -20.07 -0.76 -7.31
C GLN A 314 -21.24 -0.82 -8.28
N TYR A 315 -21.31 0.15 -9.19
CA TYR A 315 -22.30 0.17 -10.25
C TYR A 315 -22.02 -0.95 -11.27
N ASN A 316 -23.10 -1.48 -11.83
CA ASN A 316 -23.10 -2.59 -12.78
C ASN A 316 -24.41 -2.44 -13.57
N THR A 317 -24.30 -2.01 -14.82
CA THR A 317 -25.41 -1.50 -15.63
C THR A 317 -26.27 -2.64 -16.18
N ASP A 318 -25.64 -3.69 -16.68
CA ASP A 318 -26.30 -4.84 -17.31
C ASP A 318 -26.76 -5.95 -16.32
N GLY A 319 -26.25 -5.95 -15.10
CA GLY A 319 -26.56 -6.92 -14.04
C GLY A 319 -25.70 -8.18 -14.02
N ASP A 320 -24.57 -8.22 -14.71
CA ASP A 320 -23.70 -9.40 -14.83
C ASP A 320 -22.76 -9.62 -13.62
N THR A 321 -21.55 -10.16 -13.83
CA THR A 321 -20.53 -10.34 -12.80
C THR A 321 -19.39 -9.32 -12.81
N LYS A 322 -19.30 -8.46 -13.82
CA LYS A 322 -18.27 -7.43 -14.00
C LYS A 322 -18.88 -6.05 -13.70
N PRO A 323 -18.51 -5.40 -12.59
CA PRO A 323 -18.89 -3.99 -12.42
C PRO A 323 -18.40 -3.14 -13.61
N ASP A 324 -19.06 -2.02 -13.86
CA ASP A 324 -18.83 -1.22 -15.06
C ASP A 324 -17.36 -0.81 -15.24
N TYR A 325 -16.62 -0.49 -14.17
CA TYR A 325 -15.18 -0.14 -14.24
C TYR A 325 -14.24 -1.31 -14.64
N ARG A 326 -14.80 -2.43 -15.10
CA ARG A 326 -14.07 -3.66 -15.47
C ARG A 326 -14.69 -4.35 -16.69
N ASP A 327 -15.52 -3.62 -17.40
CA ASP A 327 -16.41 -4.11 -18.43
C ASP A 327 -16.39 -3.12 -19.59
N ILE A 328 -15.74 -3.49 -20.69
CA ILE A 328 -15.60 -2.61 -21.86
C ILE A 328 -16.91 -2.42 -22.65
N ASP A 329 -18.01 -3.06 -22.26
CA ASP A 329 -19.37 -2.96 -22.84
C ASP A 329 -20.41 -3.00 -21.70
N SER A 330 -20.44 -1.93 -20.89
CA SER A 330 -21.16 -1.85 -19.61
C SER A 330 -22.65 -2.17 -19.70
N ASP A 331 -23.31 -1.89 -20.83
CA ASP A 331 -24.74 -2.15 -21.02
C ASP A 331 -25.05 -3.34 -21.96
N ASN A 332 -24.00 -3.97 -22.48
CA ASN A 332 -24.01 -5.25 -23.16
C ASN A 332 -24.80 -5.23 -24.48
N ASP A 333 -24.61 -4.15 -25.23
CA ASP A 333 -25.28 -3.88 -26.49
C ASP A 333 -24.42 -4.17 -27.73
N GLY A 334 -23.11 -4.37 -27.52
CA GLY A 334 -22.14 -4.72 -28.55
C GLY A 334 -21.41 -3.55 -29.19
N ILE A 335 -21.42 -2.37 -28.58
CA ILE A 335 -20.54 -1.26 -28.90
C ILE A 335 -19.67 -0.97 -27.65
N PRO A 336 -18.33 -0.91 -27.76
CA PRO A 336 -17.50 -0.69 -26.58
C PRO A 336 -17.65 0.70 -25.94
N ASP A 337 -17.51 0.77 -24.63
CA ASP A 337 -17.67 1.97 -23.80
C ASP A 337 -16.72 3.10 -24.23
N ASN A 338 -15.48 2.78 -24.60
CA ASN A 338 -14.52 3.72 -25.19
C ASN A 338 -15.07 4.44 -26.43
N VAL A 339 -15.84 3.72 -27.26
CA VAL A 339 -16.44 4.21 -28.50
C VAL A 339 -17.64 5.08 -28.20
N GLU A 340 -18.54 4.62 -27.33
CA GLU A 340 -19.80 5.32 -27.00
C GLU A 340 -19.61 6.51 -26.07
N GLY A 341 -18.63 6.43 -25.16
CA GLY A 341 -18.22 7.53 -24.28
C GLY A 341 -17.79 8.77 -25.08
N GLN A 342 -17.44 8.62 -26.36
CA GLN A 342 -16.95 9.68 -27.23
C GLN A 342 -17.91 10.03 -28.37
N PRO A 343 -17.86 11.27 -28.90
CA PRO A 343 -18.62 11.59 -30.09
C PRO A 343 -17.95 11.03 -31.35
N THR A 344 -18.74 10.46 -32.29
CA THR A 344 -18.29 10.01 -33.63
C THR A 344 -17.25 10.93 -34.24
N ASN A 345 -17.62 12.21 -34.27
CA ASN A 345 -16.84 13.22 -34.95
C ASN A 345 -15.81 13.74 -33.97
N GLY A 346 -14.63 13.12 -34.04
CA GLY A 346 -13.51 13.50 -33.21
C GLY A 346 -13.05 12.41 -32.27
N TYR A 347 -13.65 11.21 -32.33
CA TYR A 347 -13.19 9.99 -31.68
C TYR A 347 -11.66 9.88 -31.67
N VAL A 348 -11.14 9.56 -30.50
CA VAL A 348 -9.72 9.36 -30.24
C VAL A 348 -9.55 7.90 -29.80
N PRO A 349 -8.96 7.04 -30.66
CA PRO A 349 -8.65 5.67 -30.26
C PRO A 349 -7.51 5.64 -29.23
N PRO A 350 -7.43 4.56 -28.44
CA PRO A 350 -6.36 4.36 -27.45
C PRO A 350 -4.99 4.39 -28.14
N SER A 351 -3.97 4.89 -27.44
CA SER A 351 -2.63 5.00 -28.00
C SER A 351 -1.73 3.77 -27.70
N GLY A 352 -2.13 2.97 -26.72
CA GLY A 352 -1.40 1.84 -26.14
C GLY A 352 -0.16 2.31 -25.37
N LEU A 353 -0.21 3.52 -24.80
CA LEU A 353 0.89 4.12 -24.06
C LEU A 353 0.37 4.69 -22.75
N ASP A 354 0.97 4.26 -21.65
CA ASP A 354 0.88 4.91 -20.35
C ASP A 354 2.28 5.37 -19.94
N THR A 355 2.49 6.70 -19.87
CA THR A 355 3.78 7.29 -19.49
C THR A 355 3.97 7.36 -17.98
N ASP A 356 2.88 7.46 -17.23
CA ASP A 356 2.80 7.72 -15.79
C ASP A 356 2.86 6.44 -14.98
N MET A 357 2.37 5.34 -15.56
CA MET A 357 2.09 4.06 -14.90
C MET A 357 0.97 4.22 -13.87
N ASP A 358 -0.11 4.93 -14.23
CA ASP A 358 -1.31 5.09 -13.42
C ASP A 358 -2.55 4.41 -14.03
N GLY A 359 -2.38 3.69 -15.15
CA GLY A 359 -3.43 2.91 -15.78
C GLY A 359 -4.08 3.61 -16.97
N LEU A 360 -4.26 4.93 -16.90
CA LEU A 360 -4.95 5.68 -17.95
C LEU A 360 -4.07 5.92 -19.20
N ASP A 361 -4.60 5.62 -20.39
CA ASP A 361 -3.86 5.86 -21.64
C ASP A 361 -3.52 7.35 -21.86
N ASP A 362 -2.29 7.62 -22.36
CA ASP A 362 -1.75 8.93 -22.75
C ASP A 362 -2.71 9.73 -23.68
N ALA A 363 -3.62 9.06 -24.40
CA ALA A 363 -4.66 9.67 -25.22
C ALA A 363 -5.71 10.44 -24.40
N TYR A 364 -6.00 9.99 -23.19
CA TYR A 364 -7.09 10.45 -22.32
C TYR A 364 -6.61 11.29 -21.12
N GLU A 365 -5.29 11.36 -20.91
CA GLU A 365 -4.61 12.19 -19.91
C GLU A 365 -5.07 13.66 -19.81
N GLY A 366 -5.28 14.32 -20.96
CA GLY A 366 -5.68 15.72 -21.00
C GLY A 366 -4.70 16.68 -20.31
N THR A 367 -5.01 17.11 -19.07
CA THR A 367 -4.13 17.97 -18.26
C THR A 367 -3.69 17.35 -16.93
N GLY A 368 -3.89 16.04 -16.78
CA GLY A 368 -3.65 15.24 -15.58
C GLY A 368 -4.90 14.43 -15.29
N ASN A 369 -4.96 13.23 -15.88
CA ASN A 369 -5.94 12.18 -15.64
C ASN A 369 -7.37 12.66 -15.88
N GLN A 370 -7.61 13.22 -17.08
CA GLN A 370 -8.91 13.80 -17.39
C GLN A 370 -9.96 12.75 -17.75
N GLY A 371 -9.53 11.62 -18.30
CA GLY A 371 -10.40 10.62 -18.91
C GLY A 371 -11.12 11.15 -20.16
N VAL A 372 -11.99 10.30 -20.69
CA VAL A 372 -12.93 10.62 -21.76
C VAL A 372 -14.00 11.60 -21.25
N GLU A 373 -14.30 12.63 -22.06
CA GLU A 373 -15.46 13.49 -21.78
C GLU A 373 -16.74 12.81 -22.28
N MET A 374 -17.50 12.20 -21.37
CA MET A 374 -18.68 11.40 -21.71
C MET A 374 -19.70 12.12 -22.59
N THR A 375 -20.10 11.41 -23.64
CA THR A 375 -21.23 11.79 -24.47
C THR A 375 -22.54 11.37 -23.79
N ASN A 376 -23.52 12.25 -23.92
CA ASN A 376 -24.91 11.99 -23.58
C ASN A 376 -25.73 12.69 -24.67
N THR A 377 -26.16 11.90 -25.64
CA THR A 377 -26.70 12.34 -26.92
C THR A 377 -28.08 12.98 -26.75
N ASP A 378 -28.99 12.31 -26.06
CA ASP A 378 -30.37 12.78 -25.90
C ASP A 378 -30.54 13.81 -24.76
N SER A 379 -29.48 14.01 -23.96
CA SER A 379 -29.43 14.83 -22.75
C SER A 379 -30.32 14.34 -21.59
N ASP A 380 -30.49 13.04 -21.43
CA ASP A 380 -31.21 12.42 -20.32
C ASP A 380 -30.34 12.20 -19.06
N GLU A 381 -30.64 11.19 -18.24
CA GLU A 381 -29.93 10.93 -16.98
C GLU A 381 -28.74 9.96 -17.11
N GLU A 382 -28.56 9.20 -18.20
CA GLU A 382 -27.45 8.24 -18.37
C GLU A 382 -26.55 8.63 -19.57
N PRO A 383 -25.23 8.43 -19.50
CA PRO A 383 -24.32 8.60 -20.64
C PRO A 383 -24.52 7.48 -21.68
N ASP A 384 -24.04 7.73 -22.90
CA ASP A 384 -24.31 6.86 -24.06
C ASP A 384 -23.83 5.41 -23.81
N TYR A 385 -22.62 5.20 -23.28
CA TYR A 385 -22.07 3.87 -22.91
C TYR A 385 -22.85 3.07 -21.85
N ARG A 386 -23.97 3.62 -21.34
CA ARG A 386 -24.86 2.97 -20.38
C ARG A 386 -26.33 3.01 -20.78
N ASP A 387 -26.62 3.53 -21.97
CA ASP A 387 -27.97 3.72 -22.46
C ASP A 387 -28.21 2.99 -23.78
N LEU A 388 -28.85 1.82 -23.70
CA LEU A 388 -29.33 0.98 -24.81
C LEU A 388 -30.11 1.65 -25.98
N ASP A 389 -30.39 2.97 -25.93
CA ASP A 389 -31.07 3.80 -26.94
C ASP A 389 -30.59 5.26 -26.77
N SER A 390 -29.30 5.51 -27.02
CA SER A 390 -28.54 6.74 -26.71
C SER A 390 -29.19 8.04 -27.23
N ASP A 391 -29.87 7.99 -28.37
CA ASP A 391 -30.57 9.14 -28.95
C ASP A 391 -32.10 9.17 -28.66
N ASN A 392 -32.59 8.12 -28.00
CA ASN A 392 -33.94 7.89 -27.54
C ASN A 392 -34.99 7.97 -28.68
N ASP A 393 -34.63 7.54 -29.89
CA ASP A 393 -35.48 7.54 -31.06
C ASP A 393 -36.33 6.25 -31.25
N LEU A 394 -36.09 5.23 -30.41
CA LEU A 394 -36.71 3.89 -30.41
C LEU A 394 -36.04 2.86 -31.34
N VAL A 395 -34.84 3.13 -31.83
CA VAL A 395 -33.93 2.14 -32.42
C VAL A 395 -32.81 1.89 -31.41
N PRO A 396 -32.72 0.68 -30.82
CA PRO A 396 -31.65 0.40 -29.85
C PRO A 396 -30.26 0.44 -30.47
N ASP A 397 -29.25 0.71 -29.66
CA ASP A 397 -27.88 0.96 -30.09
C ASP A 397 -27.22 -0.31 -30.70
N ASP A 398 -27.40 -1.50 -30.11
CA ASP A 398 -27.15 -2.83 -30.74
C ASP A 398 -27.68 -2.88 -32.18
N ASN A 399 -28.85 -2.30 -32.41
CA ASN A 399 -29.52 -2.31 -33.69
C ASN A 399 -28.95 -1.29 -34.68
N GLU A 400 -28.35 -0.21 -34.19
CA GLU A 400 -27.72 0.81 -35.00
C GLU A 400 -26.28 0.45 -35.35
N GLY A 401 -25.49 0.08 -34.34
CA GLY A 401 -24.10 -0.37 -34.45
C GLY A 401 -23.93 -1.70 -35.20
N ASN A 402 -24.97 -2.55 -35.27
CA ASN A 402 -24.82 -3.89 -35.85
C ASN A 402 -25.72 -4.23 -37.07
N ASP A 403 -26.61 -3.36 -37.59
CA ASP A 403 -27.42 -3.63 -38.81
C ASP A 403 -26.78 -3.11 -40.11
N PHE A 404 -25.67 -3.74 -40.52
CA PHE A 404 -24.94 -3.38 -41.76
C PHE A 404 -25.77 -3.50 -43.05
N ASN A 405 -26.86 -4.26 -43.02
CA ASN A 405 -27.69 -4.55 -44.18
C ASN A 405 -28.98 -3.69 -44.25
N PHE A 406 -29.26 -2.92 -43.20
CA PHE A 406 -30.38 -1.99 -43.04
C PHE A 406 -31.76 -2.67 -43.20
N ASP A 407 -31.93 -3.88 -42.64
CA ASP A 407 -33.22 -4.61 -42.66
C ASP A 407 -34.02 -4.55 -41.34
N GLY A 408 -33.50 -3.82 -40.36
CA GLY A 408 -34.06 -3.59 -39.03
C GLY A 408 -33.79 -4.73 -38.06
N VAL A 409 -32.71 -5.50 -38.29
CA VAL A 409 -32.26 -6.61 -37.44
C VAL A 409 -30.73 -6.58 -37.39
N PRO A 410 -30.12 -6.60 -36.19
CA PRO A 410 -28.68 -6.72 -36.04
C PRO A 410 -28.12 -7.91 -36.83
N ASP A 411 -27.01 -7.72 -37.55
CA ASP A 411 -26.27 -8.79 -38.21
C ASP A 411 -25.43 -9.60 -37.20
N GLN A 412 -25.00 -8.95 -36.11
CA GLN A 412 -24.36 -9.55 -34.93
C GLN A 412 -25.40 -9.90 -33.85
N THR A 413 -25.06 -10.78 -32.92
CA THR A 413 -25.98 -11.17 -31.85
C THR A 413 -25.23 -11.68 -30.62
N TYR A 414 -25.62 -11.18 -29.44
CA TYR A 414 -25.21 -11.71 -28.14
C TYR A 414 -25.29 -13.24 -28.03
N THR A 415 -24.18 -13.87 -27.64
CA THR A 415 -23.98 -15.32 -27.57
C THR A 415 -24.02 -15.86 -26.14
N GLY A 416 -23.76 -14.99 -25.15
CA GLY A 416 -23.51 -15.30 -23.74
C GLY A 416 -22.16 -15.98 -23.52
N VAL A 417 -21.18 -15.69 -24.36
CA VAL A 417 -19.80 -16.18 -24.29
C VAL A 417 -18.89 -15.00 -24.54
N ASP A 418 -17.98 -14.79 -23.61
CA ASP A 418 -16.87 -13.85 -23.66
C ASP A 418 -15.62 -14.72 -23.44
N THR A 419 -14.74 -14.78 -24.44
CA THR A 419 -13.69 -15.81 -24.54
C THR A 419 -12.35 -15.36 -23.96
N ASP A 420 -11.99 -14.09 -24.14
CA ASP A 420 -10.85 -13.39 -23.55
C ASP A 420 -11.14 -12.85 -22.16
N GLY A 421 -12.39 -12.52 -21.85
CA GLY A 421 -12.81 -12.03 -20.55
C GLY A 421 -12.81 -10.51 -20.44
N ASP A 422 -12.86 -9.77 -21.55
CA ASP A 422 -12.75 -8.30 -21.54
C ASP A 422 -14.06 -7.58 -21.20
N GLY A 423 -15.20 -8.22 -21.45
CA GLY A 423 -16.52 -7.65 -21.21
C GLY A 423 -17.41 -7.70 -22.45
N LEU A 424 -16.79 -7.66 -23.63
CA LEU A 424 -17.48 -7.74 -24.90
C LEU A 424 -17.84 -9.20 -25.25
N ASP A 425 -19.05 -9.42 -25.75
CA ASP A 425 -19.49 -10.78 -26.12
C ASP A 425 -18.89 -11.22 -27.47
N ASP A 426 -18.51 -12.51 -27.59
CA ASP A 426 -18.05 -13.22 -28.81
C ASP A 426 -18.90 -12.95 -30.07
N GLY A 427 -20.15 -12.53 -29.89
CA GLY A 427 -21.10 -12.17 -30.93
C GLY A 427 -20.85 -10.83 -31.58
N TYR A 428 -20.21 -9.90 -30.89
CA TYR A 428 -19.92 -8.53 -31.29
C TYR A 428 -18.47 -8.36 -31.76
N GLU A 429 -17.56 -9.08 -31.11
CA GLU A 429 -16.18 -9.32 -31.52
C GLU A 429 -15.90 -9.34 -33.02
N GLY A 430 -14.76 -8.76 -33.39
CA GLY A 430 -14.22 -8.75 -34.74
C GLY A 430 -13.92 -10.14 -35.33
N SER A 431 -12.66 -10.39 -35.70
CA SER A 431 -12.28 -11.65 -36.39
C SER A 431 -11.58 -12.66 -35.51
N ASP A 432 -11.15 -12.25 -34.32
CA ASP A 432 -10.39 -13.03 -33.36
C ASP A 432 -10.93 -12.78 -31.95
N VAL A 433 -11.97 -13.53 -31.57
CA VAL A 433 -12.64 -13.55 -30.24
C VAL A 433 -11.74 -13.89 -29.03
N ASN A 434 -10.43 -13.74 -29.13
CA ASN A 434 -9.46 -14.05 -28.08
C ASN A 434 -8.21 -13.19 -28.33
N ASP A 435 -8.38 -11.91 -28.59
CA ASP A 435 -7.27 -10.98 -28.82
C ASP A 435 -6.86 -10.19 -27.57
N GLY A 436 -7.61 -10.30 -26.49
CA GLY A 436 -7.27 -9.74 -25.17
C GLY A 436 -8.24 -8.62 -24.82
N PHE A 437 -7.81 -7.64 -24.02
CA PHE A 437 -8.54 -6.39 -23.89
C PHE A 437 -8.16 -5.51 -25.09
N ASP A 438 -9.03 -5.49 -26.10
CA ASP A 438 -9.03 -4.45 -27.13
C ASP A 438 -10.20 -3.52 -26.85
N VAL A 439 -9.96 -2.47 -26.07
CA VAL A 439 -10.99 -1.60 -25.48
C VAL A 439 -11.88 -0.89 -26.50
N ASN A 440 -11.54 -0.94 -27.79
CA ASN A 440 -12.37 -0.45 -28.87
C ASN A 440 -12.70 -1.49 -29.96
N ASP A 441 -12.45 -2.79 -29.75
CA ASP A 441 -12.71 -3.93 -30.67
C ASP A 441 -12.46 -3.59 -32.15
N GLU A 442 -11.30 -2.99 -32.42
CA GLU A 442 -10.85 -2.59 -33.76
C GLU A 442 -11.71 -1.50 -34.45
N ILE A 443 -12.64 -0.87 -33.72
CA ILE A 443 -13.46 0.28 -34.11
C ILE A 443 -12.61 1.56 -33.98
N ASP A 444 -11.59 1.67 -34.83
CA ASP A 444 -10.65 2.81 -34.88
C ASP A 444 -11.24 4.06 -35.57
N ASP A 445 -12.28 3.90 -36.39
CA ASP A 445 -12.98 4.96 -37.12
C ASP A 445 -14.49 4.68 -37.09
N PRO A 446 -15.14 4.84 -35.93
CA PRO A 446 -16.56 4.52 -35.72
C PRO A 446 -17.48 5.03 -36.84
N ALA A 447 -17.23 6.25 -37.33
CA ALA A 447 -17.94 6.87 -38.46
C ALA A 447 -17.96 6.06 -39.78
N ASN A 448 -17.03 5.12 -39.93
CA ASN A 448 -16.88 4.26 -41.10
C ASN A 448 -16.98 2.77 -40.77
N ASP A 449 -16.71 2.38 -39.53
CA ASP A 449 -16.70 1.00 -39.06
C ASP A 449 -18.09 0.56 -38.58
N LEU A 450 -18.88 1.47 -37.97
CA LEU A 450 -20.26 1.23 -37.57
C LEU A 450 -21.27 1.74 -38.62
N PRO A 451 -22.46 1.10 -38.74
CA PRO A 451 -23.57 1.62 -39.52
C PRO A 451 -24.33 2.73 -38.77
N ASP A 452 -24.84 3.70 -39.52
CA ASP A 452 -25.88 4.65 -39.07
C ASP A 452 -27.20 4.19 -39.69
N THR A 453 -27.93 3.32 -38.98
CA THR A 453 -29.00 2.52 -39.57
C THR A 453 -30.25 3.34 -39.91
N ASP A 454 -30.48 4.46 -39.22
CA ASP A 454 -31.72 5.22 -39.35
C ASP A 454 -31.54 6.68 -39.84
N GLY A 455 -30.31 7.19 -39.84
CA GLY A 455 -29.93 8.50 -40.35
C GLY A 455 -30.32 9.67 -39.45
N THR A 456 -30.68 9.40 -38.19
CA THR A 456 -30.57 10.36 -37.09
C THR A 456 -29.12 10.31 -36.60
N GLU A 457 -28.47 11.48 -36.52
CA GLU A 457 -27.10 11.49 -36.02
C GLU A 457 -27.23 11.13 -34.54
N ASP A 458 -26.72 9.96 -34.11
CA ASP A 458 -25.87 9.75 -32.92
C ASP A 458 -25.95 8.28 -32.39
N VAL A 459 -25.00 7.46 -32.85
CA VAL A 459 -24.61 6.07 -32.43
C VAL A 459 -23.28 5.68 -33.10
N ASN A 460 -22.51 6.68 -33.53
CA ASN A 460 -21.20 6.43 -34.11
C ASN A 460 -20.17 7.19 -33.30
#